data_AF-A0A917DMY8-F1
#
_entry.id   AF-A0A917DMY8-F1
#
_cell.length_a   1.000
_cell.length_b   1.000
_cell.length_c   1.000
_cell.angle_alpha   90.00
_cell.angle_beta   90.00
_cell.angle_gamma   90.00
#
_symmetry.space_group_name_H-M   'P 1'
#
loop_
_entity.id
_entity.type
_entity.pdbx_description
1 polymer ?
#
loop_
_entity_poly.entity_id
_entity_poly.type
_entity_poly.pdbx_seq_one_letter_code
_entity_poly.pdbx_strand_id
1 'polypeptide(L)'
;MTFEVAALIAEFAPYIGLVLLFGIFAAFAIERQPPVVIAVVGGLVMVALGFLPTGELLGVFSNPAPITIAAMFVLTGALLRTGALERSRVGSSAEPCENRGWPWRKSAAVRSWHRPS
;
A
#
# COMPACT_ATOMS: atom_id res chain seq x y z
N MET A 1 28.64 -25.37 17.05
CA MET A 1 27.77 -24.35 17.66
C MET A 1 26.65 -23.92 16.71
N THR A 2 26.93 -23.60 15.43
CA THR A 2 25.89 -23.25 14.44
C THR A 2 24.95 -24.40 14.07
N PHE A 3 25.46 -25.64 13.98
CA PHE A 3 24.67 -26.82 13.63
C PHE A 3 23.60 -27.19 14.67
N GLU A 4 23.90 -27.06 15.97
CA GLU A 4 22.93 -27.37 17.02
C GLU A 4 21.80 -26.33 17.10
N VAL A 5 22.15 -25.05 16.89
CA VAL A 5 21.18 -23.96 16.83
C VAL A 5 20.26 -24.14 15.61
N ALA A 6 20.81 -24.50 14.45
CA ALA A 6 20.01 -24.76 13.25
C ALA A 6 19.06 -25.97 13.43
N ALA A 7 19.51 -27.03 14.10
CA ALA A 7 18.68 -28.20 14.41
C ALA A 7 17.53 -27.84 15.37
N LEU A 8 17.80 -27.03 16.40
CA LEU A 8 16.77 -26.53 17.32
C LEU A 8 15.75 -25.65 16.59
N ILE A 9 16.20 -24.76 15.72
CA ILE A 9 15.32 -23.89 14.90
C ILE A 9 14.45 -24.75 13.98
N ALA A 10 14.99 -25.81 13.37
CA ALA A 10 14.23 -26.71 12.51
C ALA A 10 13.13 -27.46 13.27
N GLU A 11 13.44 -27.96 14.48
CA GLU A 11 12.47 -28.64 15.34
C GLU A 11 11.30 -27.72 15.74
N PHE A 12 11.60 -26.46 16.10
CA PHE A 12 10.60 -25.50 16.54
C PHE A 12 10.10 -24.55 15.45
N ALA A 13 10.49 -24.76 14.18
CA ALA A 13 10.17 -23.90 13.06
C ALA A 13 8.69 -23.48 12.96
N PRO A 14 7.70 -24.40 13.03
CA PRO A 14 6.29 -24.01 12.93
C PRO A 14 5.83 -23.14 14.10
N TYR A 15 6.35 -23.38 15.31
CA TYR A 15 6.02 -22.59 16.50
C TYR A 15 6.64 -21.20 16.42
N ILE A 16 7.90 -21.08 15.97
CA ILE A 16 8.57 -19.79 15.79
C ILE A 16 7.83 -18.96 14.74
N GLY A 17 7.43 -19.58 13.62
CA GLY A 17 6.64 -18.92 12.59
C GLY A 17 5.29 -18.41 13.10
N LEU A 18 4.57 -19.22 13.91
CA LEU A 18 3.31 -18.80 14.52
C LEU A 18 3.50 -17.64 15.50
N VAL A 19 4.50 -17.72 16.39
CA VAL A 19 4.81 -16.64 17.34
C VAL A 19 5.15 -15.35 16.59
N LEU A 20 5.93 -15.44 15.51
CA LEU A 20 6.28 -14.29 14.69
C LEU A 20 5.05 -13.70 13.99
N LEU A 21 4.19 -14.54 13.41
CA LEU A 21 2.94 -14.12 12.77
C LEU A 21 2.03 -13.37 13.75
N PHE A 22 1.74 -13.97 14.90
CA PHE A 22 0.92 -13.34 15.93
C PHE A 22 1.58 -12.08 16.50
N GLY A 23 2.91 -12.07 16.65
CA GLY A 23 3.67 -10.91 17.10
C GLY A 23 3.57 -9.73 16.12
N ILE A 24 3.75 -9.98 14.82
CA ILE A 24 3.61 -8.96 13.76
C ILE A 24 2.16 -8.47 13.70
N PHE A 25 1.19 -9.38 13.75
CA PHE A 25 -0.23 -9.04 13.71
C PHE A 25 -0.63 -8.19 14.93
N ALA A 26 -0.20 -8.56 16.13
CA ALA A 26 -0.43 -7.77 17.33
C ALA A 26 0.26 -6.40 17.24
N ALA A 27 1.49 -6.33 16.72
CA ALA A 27 2.19 -5.07 16.52
C ALA A 27 1.45 -4.15 15.53
N PHE A 28 0.87 -4.71 14.46
CA PHE A 28 -0.04 -3.97 13.57
C PHE A 28 -1.28 -3.48 14.31
N ALA A 29 -1.96 -4.35 15.09
CA ALA A 29 -3.17 -3.99 15.82
C ALA A 29 -2.95 -2.92 16.90
N ILE A 30 -1.74 -2.85 17.46
CA ILE A 30 -1.36 -1.84 18.45
C ILE A 30 -1.04 -0.48 17.78
N GLU A 31 -0.81 -0.44 16.47
CA GLU A 31 -0.56 0.76 15.65
C GLU A 31 0.53 1.72 16.19
N ARG A 32 1.43 1.24 17.05
CA ARG A 32 2.51 2.06 17.64
C ARG A 32 3.52 2.56 16.61
N GLN A 33 3.69 1.84 15.51
CA GLN A 33 4.64 2.13 14.45
C GLN A 33 3.96 1.93 13.09
N PRO A 34 4.41 2.63 12.03
CA PRO A 34 3.88 2.41 10.70
C PRO A 34 3.99 0.92 10.31
N PRO A 35 2.94 0.30 9.74
CA PRO A 35 2.95 -1.11 9.38
C PRO A 35 4.13 -1.51 8.50
N VAL A 36 4.64 -0.59 7.67
CA VAL A 36 5.80 -0.83 6.81
C VAL A 36 7.08 -1.13 7.62
N VAL A 37 7.29 -0.45 8.75
CA VAL A 37 8.48 -0.62 9.58
C VAL A 37 8.44 -1.99 10.26
N ILE A 38 7.28 -2.34 10.83
CA ILE A 38 7.06 -3.63 11.50
C ILE A 38 7.21 -4.77 10.48
N ALA A 39 6.66 -4.63 9.28
CA ALA A 39 6.77 -5.64 8.21
C ALA A 39 8.23 -5.87 7.79
N VAL A 40 9.01 -4.80 7.60
CA VAL A 40 10.43 -4.90 7.23
C VAL A 40 11.23 -5.56 8.35
N VAL A 41 11.01 -5.17 9.60
CA VAL A 41 11.68 -5.79 10.76
C VAL A 41 11.32 -7.28 10.86
N GLY A 42 10.05 -7.64 10.72
CA GLY A 42 9.60 -9.04 10.70
C GLY A 42 10.24 -9.86 9.58
N GLY A 43 10.34 -9.30 8.37
CA GLY A 43 11.03 -9.91 7.25
C GLY A 43 12.53 -10.10 7.50
N LEU A 44 13.21 -9.11 8.07
CA LEU A 44 14.62 -9.20 8.46
C LEU A 44 14.85 -10.28 9.53
N VAL A 45 13.94 -10.41 10.50
CA VAL A 45 13.98 -11.48 11.49
C VAL A 45 13.84 -12.85 10.82
N MET A 46 12.95 -13.03 9.84
CA MET A 46 12.84 -14.30 9.10
C MET A 46 14.09 -14.63 8.29
N VAL A 47 14.74 -13.63 7.69
CA VAL A 47 16.02 -13.83 7.00
C VAL A 47 17.13 -14.20 7.99
N ALA A 48 17.20 -13.53 9.14
CA ALA A 48 18.19 -13.83 10.18
C ALA A 48 18.01 -15.24 10.78
N LEU A 49 16.77 -15.72 10.89
CA LEU A 49 16.43 -17.08 11.32
C LEU A 49 16.66 -18.14 10.22
N GLY A 50 16.92 -17.73 8.99
CA GLY A 50 17.12 -18.63 7.85
C GLY A 50 15.84 -19.23 7.27
N PHE A 51 14.67 -18.75 7.68
CA PHE A 51 13.38 -19.20 7.14
C PHE A 51 13.05 -18.58 5.78
N LEU A 52 13.58 -17.40 5.48
CA LEU A 52 13.33 -16.70 4.23
C LEU A 52 14.66 -16.33 3.55
N PRO A 53 14.90 -16.72 2.28
CA PRO A 53 16.07 -16.28 1.57
C PRO A 53 15.97 -14.78 1.22
N THR A 54 17.10 -14.07 1.24
CA THR A 54 17.15 -12.62 0.96
C THR A 54 16.54 -12.25 -0.40
N GLY A 55 16.68 -13.11 -1.40
CA GLY A 55 16.09 -12.90 -2.73
C GLY A 55 14.56 -12.81 -2.72
N GLU A 56 13.89 -13.64 -1.90
CA GLU A 56 12.43 -13.58 -1.75
C GLU A 56 11.99 -12.33 -1.00
N LEU A 57 12.73 -11.92 0.04
CA LEU A 57 12.46 -10.67 0.74
C LEU A 57 12.53 -9.47 -0.21
N LEU A 58 13.57 -9.40 -1.05
CA LEU A 58 13.71 -8.34 -2.05
C LEU A 58 12.69 -8.44 -3.18
N GLY A 59 12.24 -9.66 -3.50
CA GLY A 59 11.20 -9.92 -4.50
C GLY A 59 9.87 -9.22 -4.20
N VAL A 60 9.54 -8.99 -2.93
CA VAL A 60 8.33 -8.25 -2.53
C VAL A 60 8.34 -6.80 -3.03
N PHE A 61 9.52 -6.16 -3.13
CA PHE A 61 9.65 -4.80 -3.65
C PHE A 61 9.52 -4.71 -5.17
N SER A 62 9.71 -5.83 -5.88
CA SER A 62 9.50 -5.94 -7.32
C SER A 62 8.02 -6.15 -7.70
N ASN A 63 7.11 -6.08 -6.72
CA ASN A 63 5.67 -6.20 -6.95
C ASN A 63 5.11 -4.91 -7.59
N PRO A 64 4.33 -5.01 -8.69
CA PRO A 64 3.74 -3.83 -9.33
C PRO A 64 2.86 -3.00 -8.39
N ALA A 65 2.22 -3.60 -7.38
CA ALA A 65 1.29 -2.88 -6.49
C ALA A 65 2.00 -1.79 -5.64
N PRO A 66 3.01 -2.11 -4.79
CA PRO A 66 3.77 -1.08 -4.09
C PRO A 66 4.45 -0.07 -5.01
N ILE A 67 5.01 -0.53 -6.14
CA ILE A 67 5.69 0.34 -7.11
C ILE A 67 4.72 1.38 -7.69
N THR A 68 3.49 0.96 -8.00
CA THR A 68 2.47 1.86 -8.55
C THR A 68 2.08 2.91 -7.53
N ILE A 69 1.88 2.53 -6.27
CA ILE A 69 1.56 3.47 -5.19
C ILE A 69 2.69 4.48 -5.02
N ALA A 70 3.95 4.02 -5.00
CA ALA A 70 5.12 4.90 -4.93
C ALA A 70 5.17 5.87 -6.13
N ALA A 71 4.91 5.39 -7.34
CA ALA A 71 4.85 6.23 -8.55
C ALA A 71 3.75 7.30 -8.46
N MET A 72 2.58 6.98 -7.90
CA MET A 72 1.50 7.95 -7.71
C MET A 72 1.88 9.05 -6.70
N PHE A 73 2.60 8.71 -5.62
CA PHE A 73 3.14 9.70 -4.69
C PHE A 73 4.18 10.62 -5.36
N VAL A 74 5.12 10.06 -6.13
CA VAL A 74 6.12 10.82 -6.89
C VAL A 74 5.45 11.75 -7.91
N LEU A 75 4.49 11.24 -8.67
CA LEU A 75 3.74 12.01 -9.66
C LEU A 75 3.00 13.18 -9.00
N THR A 76 2.31 12.92 -7.88
CA THR A 76 1.61 13.97 -7.12
C THR A 76 2.59 15.02 -6.61
N GLY A 77 3.74 14.60 -6.06
CA GLY A 77 4.80 15.53 -5.61
C GLY A 77 5.38 16.39 -6.75
N ALA A 78 5.57 15.80 -7.93
CA ALA A 78 6.05 16.53 -9.12
C ALA A 78 5.02 17.56 -9.60
N LEU A 79 3.73 17.22 -9.60
CA LEU A 79 2.65 18.14 -9.98
C LEU A 79 2.49 19.31 -8.99
N LEU A 80 2.67 19.05 -7.69
CA LEU A 80 2.68 20.09 -6.66
C LEU A 80 3.86 21.05 -6.82
N ARG A 81 5.07 20.54 -7.15
CA ARG A 81 6.28 21.37 -7.27
C ARG A 81 6.40 22.13 -8.59
N THR A 82 5.80 21.63 -9.67
CA THR A 82 5.83 22.29 -10.99
C THR A 82 4.80 23.40 -11.15
N GLY A 83 3.88 23.55 -10.19
CA GLY A 83 2.80 24.54 -10.29
C GLY A 83 1.84 24.27 -11.46
N ALA A 84 1.86 23.08 -12.06
CA ALA A 84 0.89 22.68 -13.08
C ALA A 84 -0.55 22.74 -12.55
N LEU A 85 -0.72 22.45 -11.26
CA LEU A 85 -1.96 22.65 -10.50
C LEU A 85 -2.35 24.13 -10.38
N GLU A 86 -1.39 25.03 -10.17
CA GLU A 86 -1.65 26.48 -10.12
C GLU A 86 -1.94 27.03 -11.53
N ARG A 87 -1.27 26.51 -12.56
CA ARG A 87 -1.46 26.89 -13.97
C ARG A 87 -2.83 26.48 -14.50
N SER A 88 -3.35 25.32 -14.06
CA SER A 88 -4.73 24.89 -14.38
C SER A 88 -5.78 25.76 -13.70
N ARG A 89 -5.44 26.42 -12.58
CA ARG A 89 -6.28 27.44 -11.93
C ARG A 89 -6.35 28.76 -12.72
N VAL A 90 -5.26 29.14 -13.40
CA VAL A 90 -5.14 30.40 -14.17
C VAL A 90 -5.82 30.36 -15.55
N GLY A 91 -6.19 29.18 -16.07
CA GLY A 91 -6.92 29.02 -17.33
C GLY A 91 -8.43 28.77 -17.18
N SER A 92 -8.94 28.65 -15.95
CA SER A 92 -10.33 28.30 -15.66
C SER A 92 -11.23 29.55 -15.65
N SER A 93 -11.42 30.17 -16.81
CA SER A 93 -12.76 30.71 -17.15
C SER A 93 -13.67 29.51 -17.45
N ALA A 94 -13.85 28.63 -16.46
CA ALA A 94 -14.73 27.49 -16.56
C ALA A 94 -16.15 28.00 -16.33
N GLU A 95 -16.99 27.86 -17.34
CA GLU A 95 -18.43 27.83 -17.10
C GLU A 95 -18.72 26.85 -15.95
N PRO A 96 -19.64 27.18 -15.03
CA PRO A 96 -20.03 26.29 -13.94
C PRO A 96 -20.29 24.88 -14.48
N CYS A 97 -19.61 23.87 -13.92
CA CYS A 97 -19.79 22.46 -14.30
C CYS A 97 -21.25 21.99 -14.23
N GLU A 98 -22.10 22.70 -13.49
CA GLU A 98 -23.57 22.59 -13.47
C GLU A 98 -24.21 22.60 -14.86
N ASN A 99 -23.72 23.45 -15.78
CA ASN A 99 -24.27 23.62 -17.12
C ASN A 99 -23.52 22.82 -18.20
N ARG A 100 -22.48 22.06 -17.84
CA ARG A 100 -21.83 21.15 -18.79
C ARG A 100 -22.75 19.95 -19.00
N GLY A 101 -23.55 20.02 -20.06
CA GLY A 101 -24.48 18.97 -20.50
C GLY A 101 -23.78 17.67 -20.88
N TRP A 102 -23.25 16.95 -19.90
CA TRP A 102 -22.63 15.64 -20.07
C TRP A 102 -23.65 14.68 -20.71
N PRO A 103 -23.30 13.95 -21.79
CA PRO A 103 -24.24 13.11 -22.54
C PRO A 103 -25.01 12.13 -21.65
N TRP A 104 -24.34 11.64 -20.61
CA TRP A 104 -24.84 10.60 -19.71
C TRP A 104 -25.82 11.13 -18.65
N ARG A 105 -25.88 12.46 -18.41
CA ARG A 105 -26.93 13.07 -17.56
C ARG A 105 -28.29 13.07 -18.25
N LYS A 106 -28.33 13.02 -19.59
CA LYS A 106 -29.59 12.92 -20.33
C LYS A 106 -30.20 11.51 -20.26
N SER A 107 -29.41 10.50 -19.90
CA SER A 107 -29.85 9.13 -19.73
C SER A 107 -30.95 9.03 -18.67
N ALA A 108 -32.08 8.44 -19.04
CA ALA A 108 -33.24 8.24 -18.16
C ALA A 108 -32.86 7.55 -16.84
N ALA A 109 -31.84 6.70 -16.86
CA ALA A 109 -31.28 6.00 -15.71
C ALA A 109 -30.74 6.92 -14.61
N VAL A 110 -30.16 8.09 -14.93
CA VAL A 110 -29.69 9.06 -13.92
C VAL A 110 -30.85 9.84 -13.31
N ARG A 111 -31.88 10.12 -14.10
CA ARG A 111 -33.05 10.91 -13.69
C ARG A 111 -33.95 10.17 -12.71
N SER A 112 -33.87 8.83 -12.66
CA SER A 112 -34.65 8.00 -11.74
C SER A 112 -34.05 7.92 -10.33
N TRP A 113 -32.76 8.19 -10.13
CA TRP A 113 -32.13 8.20 -8.79
C TRP A 113 -32.58 9.39 -7.92
N HIS A 114 -33.12 10.45 -8.53
CA HIS A 114 -33.60 11.65 -7.82
C HIS A 114 -35.11 11.68 -7.57
N ARG A 115 -35.84 10.59 -7.84
CA ARG A 115 -37.24 10.49 -7.43
C ARG A 115 -37.30 9.77 -6.07
N PRO A 116 -37.52 10.49 -4.95
CA PRO A 116 -37.90 9.83 -3.71
C PRO A 116 -39.26 9.15 -3.94
N SER A 117 -39.32 7.86 -3.58
CA SER A 117 -40.56 7.08 -3.46
C SER A 117 -41.45 7.62 -2.37
#